data_AF-A0A1I2MXP4-F1
#
_entry.id   AF-A0A1I2MXP4-F1
#
_cell.length_a   1.000
_cell.length_b   1.000
_cell.length_c   1.000
_cell.angle_alpha   90.00
_cell.angle_beta   90.00
_cell.angle_gamma   90.00
#
_symmetry.space_group_name_H-M   'P 1'
#
loop_
_entity.id
_entity.type
_entity.pdbx_description
1 polymer ?
#
loop_
_entity_poly.entity_id
_entity_poly.type
_entity_poly.pdbx_seq_one_letter_code
_entity_poly.pdbx_strand_id
1 'polypeptide(L)'
;MKNIRLVSSGIEFALYASFCHAADFGGKSWGYAWADTPQGKFECINDDSTDNFQVLKLNGRVVFRQTVESSWISEGDTLANGIRQSGVGCPSIIANERGYVVIVRDTQPPHYGVQGYAIIDFNEKEPILITLAEGQRPQDEKVARSQRFGWSAKGLRFRYFGYLPDQPSSTAGSAKPRHHELFLDFSSDIVDVTK
;
A
#
# COMPACT_ATOMS: atom_id res chain seq x y z
N MET A 1 8.45 69.35 4.04
CA MET A 1 9.06 68.01 4.28
C MET A 1 8.18 67.26 5.28
N LYS A 2 7.49 66.21 4.83
CA LYS A 2 6.75 65.27 5.70
C LYS A 2 7.10 63.87 5.23
N ASN A 3 7.80 63.11 6.07
CA ASN A 3 8.14 61.71 5.86
C ASN A 3 6.92 60.85 6.24
N ILE A 4 6.36 60.12 5.28
CA ILE A 4 5.41 59.05 5.54
C ILE A 4 6.20 57.75 5.58
N ARG A 5 6.36 57.17 6.78
CA ARG A 5 6.79 55.79 6.96
C ARG A 5 5.62 54.88 6.66
N LEU A 6 5.71 54.10 5.58
CA LEU A 6 4.88 52.92 5.36
C LEU A 6 5.40 51.81 6.27
N VAL A 7 4.65 51.52 7.33
CA VAL A 7 4.83 50.34 8.16
C VAL A 7 4.20 49.18 7.40
N SER A 8 5.02 48.25 6.91
CA SER A 8 4.57 46.96 6.37
C SER A 8 4.07 46.12 7.54
N SER A 9 2.75 46.14 7.79
CA SER A 9 2.08 45.25 8.74
C SER A 9 1.76 43.95 8.05
N GLY A 10 2.39 42.88 8.53
CA GLY A 10 2.26 41.53 7.99
C GLY A 10 0.83 41.02 8.00
N ILE A 11 0.38 40.57 6.83
CA ILE A 11 -0.62 39.52 6.65
C ILE A 11 -0.20 38.73 5.41
N GLU A 12 0.92 38.02 5.50
CA GLU A 12 1.12 36.82 4.67
C GLU A 12 0.73 35.62 5.53
N PHE A 13 -0.57 35.54 5.85
CA PHE A 13 -1.16 34.27 6.24
C PHE A 13 -1.15 33.41 4.99
N ALA A 14 -0.08 32.63 4.83
CA ALA A 14 -0.01 31.54 3.90
C ALA A 14 -1.18 30.60 4.20
N LEU A 15 -2.22 30.69 3.36
CA LEU A 15 -3.24 29.67 3.20
C LEU A 15 -2.56 28.43 2.59
N TYR A 16 -1.76 27.72 3.38
CA TYR A 16 -1.56 26.30 3.17
C TYR A 16 -2.86 25.63 3.60
N ALA A 17 -3.87 25.72 2.74
CA ALA A 17 -4.94 24.75 2.72
C ALA A 17 -4.24 23.41 2.52
N SER A 18 -4.05 22.68 3.61
CA SER A 18 -3.66 21.28 3.59
C SER A 18 -4.81 20.57 2.89
N PHE A 19 -4.73 20.46 1.56
CA PHE A 19 -5.61 19.60 0.79
C PHE A 19 -5.37 18.20 1.31
N CYS A 20 -6.20 17.76 2.26
CA CYS A 20 -6.43 16.34 2.51
C CYS A 20 -6.92 15.79 1.17
N HIS A 21 -5.98 15.32 0.35
CA HIS A 21 -6.30 14.51 -0.80
C HIS A 21 -6.98 13.28 -0.20
N ALA A 22 -8.30 13.21 -0.36
CA ALA A 22 -9.02 11.98 -0.08
C ALA A 22 -8.36 10.88 -0.91
N ALA A 23 -8.24 9.69 -0.32
CA ALA A 23 -7.66 8.53 -0.97
C ALA A 23 -8.37 8.28 -2.32
N ASP A 24 -7.74 8.68 -3.43
CA ASP A 24 -8.25 8.46 -4.78
C ASP A 24 -7.42 7.39 -5.48
N PHE A 25 -8.08 6.28 -5.77
CA PHE A 25 -7.51 5.11 -6.43
C PHE A 25 -8.63 4.28 -7.03
N GLY A 26 -8.29 3.45 -8.01
CA GLY A 26 -9.23 2.53 -8.59
C GLY A 26 -8.56 1.45 -9.42
N GLY A 27 -9.38 0.54 -9.92
CA GLY A 27 -9.00 -0.44 -10.93
C GLY A 27 -10.03 -0.44 -12.04
N LYS A 28 -9.58 -0.49 -13.30
CA LYS A 28 -10.49 -0.57 -14.46
C LYS A 28 -10.67 -2.01 -14.94
N SER A 29 -9.74 -2.89 -14.61
CA SER A 29 -9.70 -4.30 -14.99
C SER A 29 -8.70 -5.04 -14.11
N TRP A 30 -8.71 -6.38 -14.15
CA TRP A 30 -7.72 -7.22 -13.46
C TRP A 30 -6.27 -6.80 -13.75
N GLY A 31 -5.97 -6.30 -14.95
CA GLY A 31 -4.63 -5.88 -15.36
C GLY A 31 -4.22 -4.45 -15.03
N TYR A 32 -5.08 -3.65 -14.37
CA TYR A 32 -4.78 -2.24 -14.14
C TYR A 32 -5.33 -1.71 -12.81
N ALA A 33 -4.43 -1.15 -11.99
CA ALA A 33 -4.75 -0.42 -10.77
C ALA A 33 -4.01 0.93 -10.75
N TRP A 34 -4.56 1.95 -10.10
CA TRP A 34 -3.94 3.27 -10.02
C TRP A 34 -4.30 3.99 -8.71
N ALA A 35 -3.42 4.89 -8.27
CA ALA A 35 -3.69 5.80 -7.14
C ALA A 35 -3.05 7.16 -7.40
N ASP A 36 -3.70 8.24 -6.99
CA ASP A 36 -3.05 9.55 -6.95
C ASP A 36 -2.19 9.68 -5.69
N THR A 37 -0.96 10.16 -5.88
CA THR A 37 -0.01 10.42 -4.80
C THR A 37 0.52 11.85 -4.90
N PRO A 38 1.07 12.44 -3.83
CA PRO A 38 1.74 13.74 -3.90
C PRO A 38 2.88 13.80 -4.93
N GLN A 39 3.50 12.67 -5.25
CA GLN A 39 4.58 12.54 -6.23
C GLN A 39 4.07 12.33 -7.67
N GLY A 40 2.75 12.25 -7.84
CA GLY A 40 2.08 12.00 -9.11
C GLY A 40 1.30 10.70 -9.11
N LYS A 41 0.85 10.28 -10.29
CA LYS A 41 -0.02 9.10 -10.42
C LYS A 41 0.78 7.80 -10.32
N PHE A 42 0.44 6.97 -9.35
CA PHE A 42 0.86 5.57 -9.29
C PHE A 42 -0.02 4.72 -10.22
N GLU A 43 0.59 3.81 -10.96
CA GLU A 43 -0.10 2.86 -11.83
C GLU A 43 0.56 1.48 -11.75
N CYS A 44 -0.25 0.44 -11.65
CA CYS A 44 0.13 -0.93 -11.93
C CYS A 44 -0.44 -1.35 -13.27
N ILE A 45 0.37 -2.00 -14.10
CA ILE A 45 -0.03 -2.59 -15.38
C ILE A 45 0.43 -4.06 -15.39
N ASN A 46 -0.50 -4.95 -15.73
CA ASN A 46 -0.29 -6.37 -15.96
C ASN A 46 -1.19 -6.79 -17.12
N ASP A 47 -0.68 -6.72 -18.34
CA ASP A 47 -1.40 -7.06 -19.56
C ASP A 47 -0.44 -7.57 -20.64
N ASP A 48 -0.96 -7.82 -21.84
CA ASP A 48 -0.14 -8.31 -22.95
C ASP A 48 0.99 -7.35 -23.34
N SER A 49 0.87 -6.04 -23.08
CA SER A 49 1.94 -5.07 -23.36
C SER A 49 3.13 -5.21 -22.40
N THR A 50 2.92 -5.85 -21.25
CA THR A 50 3.95 -6.16 -20.26
C THR A 50 4.31 -7.63 -20.22
N ASP A 51 3.93 -8.44 -21.23
CA ASP A 51 4.03 -9.91 -21.23
C ASP A 51 3.37 -10.56 -19.99
N ASN A 52 2.36 -9.90 -19.43
CA ASN A 52 1.70 -10.22 -18.16
C ASN A 52 2.64 -10.19 -16.94
N PHE A 53 3.76 -9.46 -17.02
CA PHE A 53 4.54 -9.07 -15.86
C PHE A 53 3.91 -7.87 -15.15
N GLN A 54 3.98 -7.87 -13.83
CA GLN A 54 3.61 -6.69 -13.05
C GLN A 54 4.65 -5.58 -13.26
N VAL A 55 4.17 -4.43 -13.74
CA VAL A 55 4.95 -3.20 -13.90
C VAL A 55 4.31 -2.10 -13.07
N LEU A 56 5.06 -1.55 -12.14
CA LEU A 56 4.67 -0.40 -11.34
C LEU A 56 5.29 0.86 -11.92
N LYS A 57 4.46 1.90 -12.09
CA LYS A 57 4.85 3.21 -12.59
C LYS A 57 4.48 4.29 -11.60
N LEU A 58 5.31 5.32 -11.50
CA LEU A 58 5.02 6.57 -10.80
C LEU A 58 5.24 7.73 -11.77
N ASN A 59 4.20 8.51 -12.00
CA ASN A 59 4.22 9.65 -12.93
C ASN A 59 4.80 9.27 -14.31
N GLY A 60 4.38 8.11 -14.82
CA GLY A 60 4.83 7.54 -16.10
C GLY A 60 6.20 6.85 -16.09
N ARG A 61 6.99 6.94 -15.01
CA ARG A 61 8.30 6.27 -14.89
C ARG A 61 8.15 4.89 -14.26
N VAL A 62 8.81 3.88 -14.82
CA VAL A 62 8.85 2.54 -14.22
C VAL A 62 9.70 2.58 -12.95
N VAL A 63 9.12 2.14 -11.84
CA VAL A 63 9.77 2.13 -10.52
C VAL A 63 9.95 0.72 -9.97
N PHE A 64 9.16 -0.24 -10.44
CA PHE A 64 9.38 -1.65 -10.21
C PHE A 64 8.91 -2.43 -11.42
N ARG A 65 9.71 -3.43 -11.82
CA ARG A 65 9.31 -4.45 -12.78
C ARG A 65 9.67 -5.79 -12.18
N GLN A 66 8.72 -6.70 -12.16
CA GLN A 66 8.96 -8.07 -11.76
C GLN A 66 10.13 -8.67 -12.55
N THR A 67 11.13 -9.21 -11.84
CA THR A 67 12.36 -9.77 -12.43
C THR A 67 12.41 -11.29 -12.39
N VAL A 68 11.61 -11.93 -11.54
CA VAL A 68 11.58 -13.40 -11.36
C VAL A 68 10.27 -13.96 -11.87
N GLU A 69 10.36 -15.01 -12.67
CA GLU A 69 9.22 -15.78 -13.15
C GLU A 69 8.77 -16.77 -12.05
N SER A 70 7.57 -16.57 -11.52
CA SER A 70 6.83 -17.61 -10.80
C SER A 70 5.48 -17.80 -11.48
N SER A 71 5.22 -19.01 -11.97
CA SER A 71 3.97 -19.42 -12.61
C SER A 71 2.90 -19.84 -11.61
N TRP A 72 3.22 -19.81 -10.31
CA TRP A 72 2.31 -20.20 -9.23
C TRP A 72 2.31 -19.16 -8.13
N ILE A 73 1.15 -18.99 -7.50
CA ILE A 73 1.03 -18.29 -6.23
C ILE A 73 1.82 -19.12 -5.20
N SER A 74 2.99 -18.63 -4.79
CA SER A 74 3.81 -19.25 -3.76
C SER A 74 3.40 -18.75 -2.38
N GLU A 75 3.55 -19.59 -1.36
CA GLU A 75 3.51 -19.15 0.03
C GLU A 75 4.58 -18.06 0.24
N GLY A 76 4.18 -16.90 0.75
CA GLY A 76 5.08 -15.75 0.99
C GLY A 76 5.47 -14.94 -0.25
N ASP A 77 6.13 -13.79 -0.01
CA ASP A 77 6.75 -12.77 -0.91
C ASP A 77 6.09 -12.44 -2.26
N THR A 78 4.88 -12.91 -2.50
CA THR A 78 4.08 -12.70 -3.71
C THR A 78 3.90 -11.21 -4.04
N LEU A 79 3.86 -10.37 -3.00
CA LEU A 79 3.78 -8.91 -3.16
C LEU A 79 5.12 -8.27 -3.54
N ALA A 80 6.24 -8.79 -3.01
CA ALA A 80 7.59 -8.26 -3.23
C ALA A 80 8.23 -8.74 -4.53
N ASN A 81 8.01 -10.00 -4.88
CA ASN A 81 8.60 -10.63 -6.06
C ASN A 81 7.68 -10.60 -7.27
N GLY A 82 6.40 -10.26 -7.10
CA GLY A 82 5.38 -10.33 -8.14
C GLY A 82 5.03 -11.78 -8.53
N ILE A 83 3.94 -11.94 -9.30
CA ILE A 83 3.55 -13.22 -9.90
C ILE A 83 3.26 -12.97 -11.37
N ARG A 84 3.84 -13.78 -12.25
CA ARG A 84 3.51 -13.77 -13.68
C ARG A 84 2.30 -14.67 -13.90
N GLN A 85 1.10 -14.12 -13.70
CA GLN A 85 -0.13 -14.88 -13.93
C GLN A 85 -1.22 -13.95 -14.49
N SER A 86 -1.66 -14.25 -15.71
CA SER A 86 -2.75 -13.55 -16.42
C SER A 86 -4.08 -13.54 -15.65
N GLY A 87 -4.25 -14.47 -14.72
CA GLY A 87 -5.41 -14.57 -13.82
C GLY A 87 -5.23 -13.98 -12.43
N VAL A 88 -4.10 -13.35 -12.11
CA VAL A 88 -3.85 -12.65 -10.82
C VAL A 88 -3.81 -11.13 -11.00
N GLY A 89 -3.26 -10.65 -12.13
CA GLY A 89 -3.33 -9.24 -12.51
C GLY A 89 -2.53 -8.30 -11.61
N CYS A 90 -3.03 -7.08 -11.40
CA CYS A 90 -2.47 -6.08 -10.49
C CYS A 90 -2.97 -6.27 -9.05
N PRO A 91 -2.17 -5.93 -8.02
CA PRO A 91 -2.66 -6.01 -6.66
C PRO A 91 -3.76 -4.97 -6.45
N SER A 92 -4.71 -5.27 -5.57
CA SER A 92 -5.76 -4.31 -5.23
C SER A 92 -5.16 -3.22 -4.36
N ILE A 93 -5.42 -1.95 -4.70
CA ILE A 93 -5.09 -0.82 -3.84
C ILE A 93 -6.23 -0.69 -2.84
N ILE A 94 -5.87 -0.62 -1.56
CA ILE A 94 -6.85 -0.51 -0.47
C ILE A 94 -6.59 0.69 0.41
N ALA A 95 -5.46 1.38 0.27
CA ALA A 95 -5.32 2.75 0.74
C ALA A 95 -4.21 3.51 0.03
N ASN A 96 -4.31 4.83 0.01
CA ASN A 96 -3.24 5.73 -0.38
C ASN A 96 -3.34 7.02 0.42
N GLU A 97 -2.21 7.52 0.92
CA GLU A 97 -2.10 8.83 1.55
C GLU A 97 -0.62 9.24 1.63
N ARG A 98 -0.29 10.53 1.47
CA ARG A 98 1.06 11.09 1.75
C ARG A 98 2.24 10.35 1.07
N GLY A 99 2.04 9.87 -0.16
CA GLY A 99 3.10 9.17 -0.90
C GLY A 99 3.22 7.68 -0.58
N TYR A 100 2.34 7.15 0.28
CA TYR A 100 2.24 5.73 0.56
C TYR A 100 1.04 5.12 -0.15
N VAL A 101 1.20 3.92 -0.68
CA VAL A 101 0.12 3.12 -1.28
C VAL A 101 0.08 1.75 -0.64
N VAL A 102 -1.02 1.41 0.02
CA VAL A 102 -1.29 0.10 0.62
C VAL A 102 -1.96 -0.79 -0.41
N ILE A 103 -1.35 -1.94 -0.64
CA ILE A 103 -1.79 -2.95 -1.60
C ILE A 103 -2.10 -4.27 -0.89
N VAL A 104 -3.01 -5.05 -1.48
CA VAL A 104 -3.39 -6.39 -1.03
C VAL A 104 -3.47 -7.35 -2.21
N ARG A 105 -3.09 -8.60 -1.96
CA ARG A 105 -3.19 -9.70 -2.94
C ARG A 105 -3.28 -11.04 -2.24
N ASP A 106 -3.93 -12.00 -2.89
CA ASP A 106 -3.90 -13.39 -2.46
C ASP A 106 -2.49 -14.00 -2.57
N THR A 107 -1.97 -14.52 -1.46
CA THR A 107 -0.68 -15.22 -1.38
C THR A 107 -0.84 -16.73 -1.48
N GLN A 108 -2.08 -17.20 -1.65
CA GLN A 108 -2.45 -18.59 -1.93
C GLN A 108 -3.62 -18.62 -2.93
N PRO A 109 -4.00 -19.78 -3.48
CA PRO A 109 -5.25 -19.87 -4.24
C PRO A 109 -6.43 -19.23 -3.47
N PRO A 110 -7.30 -18.42 -4.11
CA PRO A 110 -8.27 -17.59 -3.40
C PRO A 110 -9.21 -18.32 -2.44
N HIS A 111 -9.46 -19.62 -2.66
CA HIS A 111 -10.29 -20.45 -1.78
C HIS A 111 -9.68 -20.70 -0.40
N TYR A 112 -8.36 -20.52 -0.22
CA TYR A 112 -7.72 -20.53 1.09
C TYR A 112 -7.92 -19.22 1.86
N GLY A 113 -8.31 -18.13 1.18
CA GLY A 113 -8.61 -16.85 1.81
C GLY A 113 -7.39 -16.12 2.40
N VAL A 114 -6.16 -16.52 2.08
CA VAL A 114 -4.94 -15.89 2.61
C VAL A 114 -4.51 -14.73 1.71
N GLN A 115 -4.32 -13.56 2.31
CA GLN A 115 -3.93 -12.33 1.63
C GLN A 115 -2.70 -11.70 2.25
N GLY A 116 -1.72 -11.36 1.42
CA GLY A 116 -0.63 -10.48 1.80
C GLY A 116 -1.10 -9.02 1.78
N TYR A 117 -0.58 -8.23 2.71
CA TYR A 117 -0.66 -6.78 2.73
C TYR A 117 0.74 -6.19 2.63
N ALA A 118 0.91 -5.16 1.82
CA ALA A 118 2.16 -4.41 1.75
C ALA A 118 1.88 -2.92 1.54
N ILE A 119 2.89 -2.11 1.81
CA ILE A 119 2.89 -0.69 1.51
C ILE A 119 4.04 -0.40 0.55
N ILE A 120 3.77 0.42 -0.46
CA ILE A 120 4.79 1.01 -1.32
C ILE A 120 5.03 2.42 -0.82
N ASP A 121 6.28 2.73 -0.50
CA ASP A 121 6.73 4.09 -0.17
C ASP A 121 7.28 4.78 -1.43
N PHE A 122 6.55 5.78 -1.93
CA PHE A 122 6.96 6.63 -3.04
C PHE A 122 7.66 7.92 -2.61
N ASN A 123 7.93 8.11 -1.32
CA ASN A 123 8.70 9.26 -0.82
C ASN A 123 10.21 9.08 -1.05
N GLU A 124 10.66 7.84 -1.22
CA GLU A 124 12.05 7.50 -1.53
C GLU A 124 12.39 7.71 -3.01
N LYS A 125 13.68 7.97 -3.30
CA LYS A 125 14.17 8.13 -4.69
C LYS A 125 13.88 6.89 -5.54
N GLU A 126 14.03 5.72 -4.94
CA GLU A 126 13.63 4.43 -5.49
C GLU A 126 12.54 3.87 -4.58
N PRO A 127 11.31 3.63 -5.08
CA PRO A 127 10.22 3.19 -4.23
C PRO A 127 10.52 1.85 -3.57
N ILE A 128 10.24 1.78 -2.27
CA ILE A 128 10.46 0.60 -1.46
C ILE A 128 9.12 -0.08 -1.21
N LEU A 129 9.09 -1.41 -1.34
CA LEU A 129 7.97 -2.21 -0.89
C LEU A 129 8.27 -2.78 0.50
N ILE A 130 7.35 -2.56 1.43
CA ILE A 130 7.43 -3.07 2.79
C ILE A 130 6.23 -4.00 3.02
N THR A 131 6.51 -5.28 3.29
CA THR A 131 5.49 -6.26 3.66
C THR A 131 4.92 -5.91 5.03
N LEU A 132 3.60 -5.79 5.14
CA LEU A 132 2.92 -5.44 6.38
C LEU A 132 2.49 -6.67 7.17
N ALA A 133 1.81 -7.63 6.54
CA ALA A 133 1.25 -8.81 7.19
C ALA A 133 0.65 -9.80 6.19
N GLU A 134 0.23 -10.97 6.69
CA GLU A 134 -0.73 -11.85 6.01
C GLU A 134 -2.05 -11.91 6.79
N GLY A 135 -3.15 -11.56 6.13
CA GLY A 135 -4.51 -11.65 6.66
C GLY A 135 -5.32 -12.78 6.08
N GLN A 136 -6.47 -13.02 6.70
CA GLN A 136 -7.37 -14.12 6.44
C GLN A 136 -8.78 -13.59 6.16
N ARG A 137 -9.26 -13.85 4.95
CA ARG A 137 -10.60 -13.50 4.49
C ARG A 137 -11.66 -14.53 4.95
N PRO A 138 -12.93 -14.12 5.08
CA PRO A 138 -13.48 -12.78 4.79
C PRO A 138 -13.46 -11.80 5.98
N GLN A 139 -12.83 -12.14 7.11
CA GLN A 139 -12.88 -11.36 8.35
C GLN A 139 -12.44 -9.91 8.12
N ASP A 140 -11.37 -9.69 7.36
CA ASP A 140 -10.88 -8.35 7.04
C ASP A 140 -11.84 -7.56 6.16
N GLU A 141 -12.48 -8.19 5.19
CA GLU A 141 -13.41 -7.54 4.27
C GLU A 141 -14.68 -7.04 4.97
N LYS A 142 -15.06 -7.66 6.09
CA LYS A 142 -16.21 -7.26 6.92
C LYS A 142 -15.97 -5.98 7.71
N VAL A 143 -14.72 -5.57 7.91
CA VAL A 143 -14.38 -4.36 8.65
C VAL A 143 -14.31 -3.17 7.69
N ALA A 144 -15.02 -2.09 8.01
CA ALA A 144 -15.00 -0.89 7.19
C ALA A 144 -13.57 -0.37 7.03
N ARG A 145 -13.24 0.13 5.84
CA ARG A 145 -11.89 0.58 5.51
C ARG A 145 -11.36 1.65 6.48
N SER A 146 -12.21 2.58 6.91
CA SER A 146 -11.89 3.62 7.91
C SER A 146 -11.58 3.06 9.31
N GLN A 147 -12.03 1.83 9.61
CA GLN A 147 -11.72 1.13 10.85
C GLN A 147 -10.44 0.29 10.71
N ARG A 148 -10.16 -0.23 9.51
CA ARG A 148 -8.93 -0.97 9.19
C ARG A 148 -7.69 -0.09 9.11
N PHE A 149 -7.80 1.07 8.48
CA PHE A 149 -6.67 1.95 8.24
C PHE A 149 -6.85 3.27 8.98
N GLY A 150 -5.83 3.68 9.72
CA GLY A 150 -5.74 4.99 10.36
C GLY A 150 -4.44 5.66 10.01
N TRP A 151 -4.51 6.74 9.23
CA TRP A 151 -3.33 7.54 8.88
C TRP A 151 -3.06 8.60 9.93
N SER A 152 -1.78 8.86 10.19
CA SER A 152 -1.31 9.96 11.01
C SER A 152 -0.07 10.58 10.37
N ALA A 153 0.36 11.73 10.89
CA ALA A 153 1.62 12.32 10.44
C ALA A 153 2.85 11.45 10.74
N LYS A 154 2.76 10.54 11.72
CA LYS A 154 3.86 9.68 12.17
C LYS A 154 3.86 8.29 11.55
N GLY A 155 2.76 7.86 10.94
CA GLY A 155 2.64 6.46 10.55
C GLY A 155 1.24 6.02 10.16
N LEU A 156 1.16 4.75 9.79
CA LEU A 156 -0.04 4.02 9.44
C LEU A 156 -0.40 3.01 10.53
N ARG A 157 -1.62 3.10 11.05
CA ARG A 157 -2.24 2.03 11.83
C ARG A 157 -3.03 1.10 10.92
N PHE A 158 -2.78 -0.19 10.99
CA PHE A 158 -3.45 -1.23 10.21
C PHE A 158 -4.02 -2.33 11.11
N ARG A 159 -5.34 -2.56 11.01
CA ARG A 159 -6.01 -3.68 11.69
C ARG A 159 -6.34 -4.78 10.71
N TYR A 160 -6.05 -6.01 11.11
CA TYR A 160 -6.32 -7.19 10.30
C TYR A 160 -6.56 -8.42 11.18
N PHE A 161 -7.10 -9.47 10.59
CA PHE A 161 -7.29 -10.78 11.18
C PHE A 161 -6.39 -11.76 10.41
N GLY A 162 -5.36 -12.29 11.06
CA GLY A 162 -4.34 -13.05 10.35
C GLY A 162 -3.15 -13.44 11.20
N TYR A 163 -1.97 -13.40 10.59
CA TYR A 163 -0.68 -13.83 11.14
C TYR A 163 0.28 -12.65 11.22
N LEU A 164 1.23 -12.72 12.14
CA LEU A 164 2.31 -11.73 12.20
C LEU A 164 3.27 -11.87 11.01
N PRO A 165 4.00 -10.80 10.64
CA PRO A 165 4.90 -10.82 9.48
C PRO A 165 6.01 -11.88 9.54
N ASP A 166 6.39 -12.28 10.75
CA ASP A 166 7.42 -13.26 11.07
C ASP A 166 6.84 -14.67 11.31
N GLN A 167 5.54 -14.86 11.14
CA GLN A 167 4.86 -16.14 11.38
C GLN A 167 4.44 -16.80 10.07
N PRO A 168 4.78 -18.08 9.84
CA PRO A 168 4.28 -18.82 8.69
C PRO A 168 2.76 -19.01 8.81
N SER A 169 2.00 -18.57 7.81
CA SER A 169 0.53 -18.57 7.79
C SER A 169 -0.13 -19.87 7.36
N SER A 170 0.67 -20.89 7.02
CA SER A 170 0.21 -22.00 6.17
C SER A 170 0.80 -23.37 6.48
N THR A 171 1.65 -23.49 7.51
CA THR A 171 2.29 -24.76 7.84
C THR A 171 1.48 -25.51 8.92
N ALA A 172 1.53 -26.84 8.87
CA ALA A 172 0.90 -27.67 9.88
C ALA A 172 1.48 -27.32 11.27
N GLY A 173 0.64 -26.82 12.17
CA GLY A 173 1.06 -26.36 13.50
C GLY A 173 1.25 -24.84 13.62
N SER A 174 1.01 -24.06 12.56
CA SER A 174 0.92 -22.60 12.64
C SER A 174 -0.09 -22.15 13.70
N ALA A 175 0.20 -21.01 14.34
CA ALA A 175 -0.73 -20.37 15.26
C ALA A 175 -2.07 -20.11 14.55
N LYS A 176 -3.19 -20.15 15.27
CA LYS A 176 -4.48 -19.76 14.66
C LYS A 176 -4.46 -18.27 14.32
N PRO A 177 -5.05 -17.86 13.18
CA PRO A 177 -5.17 -16.44 12.86
C PRO A 177 -6.01 -15.73 13.91
N ARG A 178 -5.65 -14.49 14.22
CA ARG A 178 -6.30 -13.67 15.25
C ARG A 178 -6.28 -12.20 14.86
N HIS A 179 -6.98 -11.37 15.62
CA HIS A 179 -6.97 -9.93 15.39
C HIS A 179 -5.63 -9.32 15.80
N HIS A 180 -5.12 -8.45 14.95
CA HIS A 180 -3.87 -7.73 15.10
C HIS A 180 -4.05 -6.25 14.78
N GLU A 181 -3.21 -5.41 15.38
CA GLU A 181 -3.09 -3.99 15.06
C GLU A 181 -1.61 -3.66 14.89
N LEU A 182 -1.20 -3.39 13.65
CA LEU A 182 0.16 -2.94 13.34
C LEU A 182 0.22 -1.42 13.32
N PHE A 183 1.35 -0.88 13.75
CA PHE A 183 1.74 0.49 13.53
C PHE A 183 3.03 0.52 12.72
N LEU A 184 2.95 0.99 11.48
CA LEU A 184 4.12 1.35 10.69
C LEU A 184 4.47 2.80 11.02
N ASP A 185 5.63 3.02 11.63
CA ASP A 185 6.20 4.35 11.82
C ASP A 185 6.90 4.78 10.53
N PHE A 186 6.59 5.96 9.99
CA PHE A 186 7.25 6.45 8.77
C PHE A 186 8.72 6.85 8.97
N SER A 187 9.17 6.91 10.22
CA SER A 187 10.55 7.22 10.59
C SER A 187 11.36 6.00 11.03
N SER A 188 10.75 4.82 11.15
CA SER A 188 11.42 3.58 11.62
C SER A 188 10.75 2.30 11.10
N ASP A 189 11.05 1.14 11.69
CA ASP A 189 10.53 -0.17 11.28
C ASP A 189 9.03 -0.37 11.64
N ILE A 190 8.45 -1.50 11.20
CA ILE A 190 7.09 -1.93 11.58
C ILE A 190 7.05 -2.39 13.04
N VAL A 191 6.05 -1.90 13.80
CA VAL A 191 5.79 -2.31 15.18
C VAL A 191 4.43 -3.01 15.27
N ASP A 192 4.40 -4.27 15.73
CA ASP A 192 3.14 -4.93 16.11
C ASP A 192 2.67 -4.50 17.50
N VAL A 193 1.38 -4.18 17.59
CA VAL A 193 0.69 -3.92 18.85
C VAL A 193 -0.36 -5.00 19.03
N THR A 194 0.05 -6.12 19.61
CA THR A 194 -0.89 -7.21 19.93
C THR A 194 -1.92 -6.71 20.95
N LYS A 195 -3.22 -6.86 20.65
CA LYS A 195 -4.33 -6.55 21.56
C LYS A 195 -5.09 -7.81 21.95
#